data_AF-A0A316YK88-F1
#
_entry.id   AF-A0A316YK88-F1
#
_cell.length_a   1.000
_cell.length_b   1.000
_cell.length_c   1.000
_cell.angle_alpha   90.00
_cell.angle_beta   90.00
_cell.angle_gamma   90.00
#
_symmetry.space_group_name_H-M   'P 1'
#
loop_
_entity.id
_entity.type
_entity.pdbx_description
1 polymer ?
#
loop_
_entity_poly.entity_id
_entity_poly.type
_entity_poly.pdbx_seq_one_letter_code
_entity_poly.pdbx_strand_id
1 'polypeptide(L)'
;MAQSSPRKGKAQGHQHQRSDSSDFAGGSSSRGGGGGQRRRASYEDEADDEDYPYEDDEDEEEDEDGIIELGMPLTYDRFLASHVLSLLPAFSLLLALGLFAWEAPCVLTDVGESTQEESRSLCRRMASEGSSITAFALGLVGWSASFAARHAVEKLVGWAASGVRLVLKRPTGTLEGEAQQEQEGEGEGVLETIVFLAIRTVWLEVLRMMSILMAFSVILARLARLRARVQSGNAHSEGMLSPWDLDWYDPRFAASLWVALGWATTEFVVTSTQMFDRLTLYRSAFDQPQDVETDVEAALVSRPDANAAVDSEEEEYIQSPIKTSFNVASAAMKRSAYASDLESSSSGNESGATVTARSSANNHHKVPGELAGNGHQQQQQQQLRKVTPEETLSKARAEARRTFLSSRRIITPSYGSIDAVASSPASPRRTEEEELNALQTRLFNSLDRLIIAKKRSDLEASLGVPLPDVPLVLCSLWRIDGFLWNLGSTLLLSASLTLAQGPLSSASSPLPDPFVPLHKIATTLGCLILLHGTFTCFWNLTLPRLGFAVVTYTSLLAGLGLVASALARWGLLV
;
A
#
# COMPACT_ATOMS: atom_id res chain seq x y z
N MET A 1 -52.81 -41.03 -40.51
CA MET A 1 -54.08 -41.53 -39.92
C MET A 1 -54.01 -41.21 -38.42
N ALA A 2 -54.34 -39.98 -38.00
CA ALA A 2 -55.66 -39.45 -37.67
C ALA A 2 -56.23 -40.00 -36.34
N GLN A 3 -56.12 -39.21 -35.27
CA GLN A 3 -56.92 -39.17 -34.03
C GLN A 3 -56.33 -38.03 -33.15
N SER A 4 -56.85 -36.80 -33.15
CA SER A 4 -58.04 -36.25 -32.46
C SER A 4 -57.96 -36.19 -30.93
N SER A 5 -57.68 -35.00 -30.37
CA SER A 5 -58.18 -34.55 -29.05
C SER A 5 -57.83 -33.07 -28.76
N PRO A 6 -58.55 -32.38 -27.85
CA PRO A 6 -59.28 -31.18 -28.25
C PRO A 6 -58.82 -29.86 -27.59
N ARG A 7 -59.07 -28.77 -28.32
CA ARG A 7 -59.10 -27.38 -27.85
C ARG A 7 -60.15 -27.21 -26.75
N LYS A 8 -59.75 -26.63 -25.62
CA LYS A 8 -60.65 -25.87 -24.72
C LYS A 8 -60.27 -24.40 -24.78
N GLY A 9 -61.21 -23.59 -25.28
CA GLY A 9 -61.19 -22.15 -25.07
C GLY A 9 -61.82 -21.78 -23.73
N LYS A 10 -61.40 -20.65 -23.18
CA LYS A 10 -62.23 -19.85 -22.27
C LYS A 10 -62.02 -18.38 -22.60
N ALA A 11 -63.16 -17.72 -22.84
CA ALA A 11 -63.35 -16.34 -23.19
C ALA A 11 -63.14 -15.42 -21.95
N GLN A 12 -62.57 -14.24 -22.17
CA GLN A 12 -63.20 -12.90 -22.07
C GLN A 12 -63.73 -12.47 -20.70
N GLY A 13 -63.30 -11.25 -20.32
CA GLY A 13 -64.15 -10.25 -19.70
C GLY A 13 -63.61 -9.68 -18.40
N HIS A 14 -63.06 -8.45 -18.44
CA HIS A 14 -63.57 -7.35 -17.59
C HIS A 14 -62.99 -5.99 -18.01
N GLN A 15 -63.91 -5.09 -18.38
CA GLN A 15 -63.76 -3.63 -18.43
C GLN A 15 -63.83 -3.04 -17.02
N HIS A 16 -63.03 -2.00 -16.74
CA HIS A 16 -63.37 -0.89 -15.83
C HIS A 16 -62.51 0.33 -16.20
N GLN A 17 -63.13 1.41 -16.73
CA GLN A 17 -63.54 2.63 -16.02
C GLN A 17 -62.31 3.34 -15.39
N ARG A 18 -61.73 4.36 -16.00
CA ARG A 18 -62.17 5.78 -16.10
C ARG A 18 -62.50 6.36 -14.72
N SER A 19 -61.58 7.15 -14.17
CA SER A 19 -61.85 8.11 -13.09
C SER A 19 -60.88 9.28 -13.24
N ASP A 20 -61.43 10.37 -13.75
CA ASP A 20 -60.90 11.73 -13.65
C ASP A 20 -61.06 12.21 -12.20
N SER A 21 -60.04 12.92 -11.67
CA SER A 21 -60.08 13.90 -10.56
C SER A 21 -58.64 14.01 -10.02
N SER A 22 -58.06 15.15 -9.71
CA SER A 22 -58.55 16.51 -9.53
C SER A 22 -57.35 17.43 -9.37
N ASP A 23 -57.53 18.65 -9.84
CA ASP A 23 -56.73 19.83 -9.54
C ASP A 23 -56.43 19.99 -8.04
N PHE A 24 -55.19 20.39 -7.72
CA PHE A 24 -54.94 21.16 -6.50
C PHE A 24 -53.94 22.27 -6.81
N ALA A 25 -54.50 23.42 -7.16
CA ALA A 25 -53.83 24.70 -7.10
C ALA A 25 -54.02 25.31 -5.70
N GLY A 26 -53.01 26.04 -5.23
CA GLY A 26 -53.18 27.11 -4.24
C GLY A 26 -52.32 26.95 -2.99
N GLY A 27 -51.57 28.00 -2.66
CA GLY A 27 -51.05 28.14 -1.30
C GLY A 27 -49.79 28.98 -1.15
N SER A 28 -49.87 30.27 -1.47
CA SER A 28 -48.97 31.32 -1.02
C SER A 28 -48.91 31.46 0.52
N SER A 29 -47.73 31.71 1.11
CA SER A 29 -47.55 32.58 2.29
C SER A 29 -46.05 32.80 2.57
N SER A 30 -45.55 34.04 2.43
CA SER A 30 -45.17 34.96 3.53
C SER A 30 -44.08 34.43 4.48
N ARG A 31 -42.88 35.04 4.53
CA ARG A 31 -42.53 36.32 5.19
C ARG A 31 -42.06 36.09 6.64
N GLY A 32 -40.81 36.48 6.91
CA GLY A 32 -40.19 36.57 8.25
C GLY A 32 -38.70 36.19 8.14
N GLY A 33 -37.70 37.04 8.34
CA GLY A 33 -37.64 38.27 9.14
C GLY A 33 -37.19 37.94 10.57
N GLY A 34 -35.89 38.10 10.84
CA GLY A 34 -35.25 37.96 12.16
C GLY A 34 -33.87 37.32 12.00
N GLY A 35 -32.73 37.97 12.24
CA GLY A 35 -32.45 39.02 13.20
C GLY A 35 -32.16 38.41 14.58
N GLY A 36 -30.91 37.99 14.82
CA GLY A 36 -30.44 37.51 16.12
C GLY A 36 -28.91 37.46 16.12
N GLN A 37 -28.25 38.58 16.41
CA GLN A 37 -27.70 38.95 17.72
C GLN A 37 -26.58 38.01 18.22
N ARG A 38 -25.36 38.55 18.07
CA ARG A 38 -24.19 38.38 18.95
C ARG A 38 -24.60 38.12 20.40
N ARG A 39 -24.15 37.02 20.99
CA ARG A 39 -23.83 36.96 22.41
C ARG A 39 -22.42 36.39 22.59
N ARG A 40 -21.54 37.30 23.01
CA ARG A 40 -20.22 37.08 23.57
C ARG A 40 -20.48 36.79 25.05
N ALA A 41 -20.25 35.56 25.49
CA ALA A 41 -20.26 35.24 26.91
C ALA A 41 -18.82 35.41 27.43
N SER A 42 -18.63 36.44 28.25
CA SER A 42 -17.55 36.50 29.23
C SER A 42 -17.76 35.37 30.24
N TYR A 43 -16.69 34.66 30.60
CA TYR A 43 -16.58 33.98 31.88
C TYR A 43 -15.56 34.77 32.70
N GLU A 44 -16.08 35.59 33.61
CA GLU A 44 -15.46 36.01 34.87
C GLU A 44 -15.65 34.81 35.82
N ASP A 45 -14.59 34.27 36.42
CA ASP A 45 -14.00 34.71 37.69
C ASP A 45 -15.02 34.59 38.84
N GLU A 46 -15.09 33.41 39.43
CA GLU A 46 -15.65 33.19 40.77
C GLU A 46 -14.82 32.10 41.44
N ALA A 47 -13.95 32.56 42.33
CA ALA A 47 -13.31 31.78 43.37
C ALA A 47 -14.36 31.46 44.43
N ASP A 48 -14.59 30.18 44.69
CA ASP A 48 -15.20 29.73 45.93
C ASP A 48 -14.34 28.60 46.49
N ASP A 49 -13.65 28.96 47.57
CA ASP A 49 -13.05 28.06 48.55
C ASP A 49 -14.17 27.23 49.19
N GLU A 50 -14.37 26.00 48.73
CA GLU A 50 -15.09 24.99 49.51
C GLU A 50 -14.07 24.00 50.11
N ASP A 51 -13.86 24.18 51.41
CA ASP A 51 -13.28 23.20 52.33
C ASP A 51 -14.06 21.88 52.20
N TYR A 52 -13.54 20.95 51.41
CA TYR A 52 -13.97 19.55 51.48
C TYR A 52 -13.29 18.91 52.69
N PRO A 53 -14.06 18.38 53.66
CA PRO A 53 -13.50 17.59 54.74
C PRO A 53 -12.85 16.35 54.14
N TYR A 54 -11.57 16.14 54.48
CA TYR A 54 -10.90 14.85 54.34
C TYR A 54 -11.72 13.82 55.13
N GLU A 55 -12.59 13.08 54.44
CA GLU A 55 -13.06 11.80 54.96
C GLU A 55 -11.87 10.85 54.84
N ASP A 56 -11.41 10.36 55.99
CA ASP A 56 -10.46 9.26 56.09
C ASP A 56 -11.09 8.06 55.38
N ASP A 57 -10.78 7.90 54.10
CA ASP A 57 -11.04 6.69 53.34
C ASP A 57 -10.25 5.56 54.02
N GLU A 58 -10.95 4.80 54.85
CA GLU A 58 -10.47 3.53 55.39
C GLU A 58 -9.99 2.69 54.21
N ASP A 59 -8.74 2.23 54.30
CA ASP A 59 -8.10 1.32 53.36
C ASP A 59 -8.94 0.03 53.24
N GLU A 60 -9.99 0.06 52.41
CA GLU A 60 -10.53 -1.14 51.80
C GLU A 60 -9.42 -1.64 50.88
N GLU A 61 -8.53 -2.45 51.45
CA GLU A 61 -7.79 -3.49 50.75
C GLU A 61 -8.84 -4.36 50.06
N GLU A 62 -9.37 -3.87 48.93
CA GLU A 62 -10.01 -4.71 47.94
C GLU A 62 -8.93 -5.72 47.59
N ASP A 63 -9.07 -6.91 48.17
CA ASP A 63 -8.45 -8.14 47.72
C ASP A 63 -8.72 -8.17 46.21
N GLU A 64 -7.79 -7.61 45.42
CA GLU A 64 -7.74 -7.74 43.98
C GLU A 64 -7.55 -9.23 43.76
N ASP A 65 -8.70 -9.93 43.73
CA ASP A 65 -8.86 -11.33 43.44
C ASP A 65 -7.97 -11.58 42.26
N GLY A 66 -6.81 -12.17 42.54
CA GLY A 66 -5.74 -12.35 41.59
C GLY A 66 -6.36 -12.97 40.36
N ILE A 67 -6.64 -12.14 39.35
CA ILE A 67 -6.84 -12.60 38.00
C ILE A 67 -5.47 -13.17 37.73
N ILE A 68 -5.38 -14.48 37.91
CA ILE A 68 -4.23 -15.28 37.52
C ILE A 68 -4.18 -15.07 36.02
N GLU A 69 -3.54 -13.97 35.60
CA GLU A 69 -2.92 -13.85 34.31
C GLU A 69 -2.05 -15.08 34.26
N LEU A 70 -2.57 -16.12 33.60
CA LEU A 70 -1.82 -17.23 33.07
C LEU A 70 -0.89 -16.63 32.01
N GLY A 71 0.03 -15.77 32.47
CA GLY A 71 1.14 -15.15 31.77
C GLY A 71 2.17 -16.23 31.49
N MET A 72 1.74 -17.27 30.76
CA MET A 72 2.70 -18.09 30.07
C MET A 72 3.50 -17.15 29.18
N PRO A 73 4.83 -17.10 29.32
CA PRO A 73 5.66 -16.22 28.52
C PRO A 73 5.31 -16.47 27.05
N LEU A 74 4.86 -15.41 26.37
CA LEU A 74 4.47 -15.49 24.98
C LEU A 74 5.74 -15.80 24.17
N THR A 75 5.92 -17.06 23.78
CA THR A 75 7.03 -17.42 22.90
C THR A 75 6.80 -16.83 21.51
N TYR A 76 7.89 -16.42 20.85
CA TYR A 76 7.83 -15.87 19.49
C TYR A 76 7.07 -16.81 18.52
N ASP A 77 7.19 -18.12 18.70
CA ASP A 77 6.48 -19.11 17.88
C ASP A 77 4.96 -19.05 18.07
N ARG A 78 4.46 -18.86 19.30
CA ARG A 78 3.03 -18.69 19.56
C ARG A 78 2.52 -17.37 18.99
N PHE A 79 3.31 -16.31 19.13
CA PHE A 79 3.01 -15.01 18.53
C PHE A 79 2.90 -15.09 17.00
N LEU A 80 3.87 -15.75 16.35
CA LEU A 80 3.88 -15.97 14.91
C LEU A 80 2.71 -16.86 14.45
N ALA A 81 2.46 -17.98 15.15
CA ALA A 81 1.36 -18.90 14.83
C ALA A 81 0.00 -18.19 14.91
N SER A 82 -0.18 -17.34 15.91
CA SER A 82 -1.39 -16.53 16.08
C SER A 82 -1.60 -15.55 14.92
N HIS A 83 -0.52 -14.93 14.43
CA HIS A 83 -0.57 -14.05 13.25
C HIS A 83 -0.86 -14.83 11.96
N VAL A 84 -0.31 -16.03 11.80
CA VAL A 84 -0.66 -16.92 10.67
C VAL A 84 -2.15 -17.29 10.71
N LEU A 85 -2.68 -17.60 11.90
CA LEU A 85 -4.09 -17.93 12.09
C LEU A 85 -5.01 -16.75 11.74
N SER A 86 -4.57 -15.51 12.00
CA SER A 86 -5.32 -14.29 11.64
C SER A 86 -5.52 -14.11 10.13
N LEU A 87 -4.77 -14.82 9.28
CA LEU A 87 -4.94 -14.80 7.83
C LEU A 87 -6.09 -15.68 7.34
N LEU A 88 -6.57 -16.63 8.15
CA LEU A 88 -7.59 -17.60 7.77
C LEU A 88 -8.92 -16.94 7.33
N PRO A 89 -9.47 -15.92 8.01
CA PRO A 89 -10.72 -15.30 7.59
C PRO A 89 -10.63 -14.66 6.20
N ALA A 90 -9.55 -13.93 5.91
CA ALA A 90 -9.33 -13.32 4.60
C ALA A 90 -9.13 -14.39 3.50
N PHE A 91 -8.39 -15.46 3.80
CA PHE A 91 -8.25 -16.59 2.89
C PHE A 91 -9.57 -17.32 2.63
N SER A 92 -10.38 -17.52 3.67
CA SER A 92 -11.72 -18.11 3.57
C SER A 92 -12.63 -17.25 2.70
N LEU A 93 -12.57 -15.92 2.84
CA LEU A 93 -13.34 -14.99 2.01
C LEU A 93 -12.91 -15.06 0.53
N LEU A 94 -11.60 -15.11 0.27
CA LEU A 94 -11.04 -15.31 -1.07
C LEU A 94 -11.53 -16.61 -1.71
N LEU A 95 -11.49 -17.72 -0.95
CA LEU A 95 -11.95 -19.02 -1.42
C LEU A 95 -13.46 -19.04 -1.66
N ALA A 96 -14.25 -18.49 -0.74
CA ALA A 96 -15.70 -18.39 -0.89
C ALA A 96 -16.09 -17.58 -2.13
N LEU A 97 -15.44 -16.45 -2.38
CA LEU A 97 -15.69 -15.63 -3.57
C LEU A 97 -15.18 -16.29 -4.86
N GLY A 98 -14.08 -17.05 -4.81
CA GLY A 98 -13.61 -17.86 -5.92
C GLY A 98 -14.59 -18.97 -6.30
N LEU A 99 -15.15 -19.66 -5.30
CA LEU A 99 -16.21 -20.66 -5.50
C LEU A 99 -17.50 -20.01 -6.03
N PHE A 100 -17.89 -18.86 -5.46
CA PHE A 100 -19.03 -18.09 -5.97
C PHE A 100 -18.82 -17.66 -7.43
N ALA A 101 -17.63 -17.15 -7.78
CA ALA A 101 -17.27 -16.76 -9.14
C ALA A 101 -17.26 -17.95 -10.11
N TRP A 102 -16.96 -19.14 -9.60
CA TRP A 102 -16.98 -20.39 -10.36
C TRP A 102 -18.40 -20.89 -10.62
N GLU A 103 -19.28 -20.78 -9.62
CA GLU A 103 -20.68 -21.23 -9.71
C GLU A 103 -21.63 -20.18 -10.30
N ALA A 104 -21.17 -18.94 -10.48
CA ALA A 104 -21.98 -17.83 -10.99
C ALA A 104 -22.72 -18.25 -12.29
N PRO A 105 -24.05 -18.38 -12.26
CA PRO A 105 -24.81 -18.65 -13.47
C PRO A 105 -24.57 -17.54 -14.48
N CYS A 106 -24.42 -17.93 -15.74
CA CYS A 106 -24.37 -16.96 -16.82
C CYS A 106 -25.54 -17.23 -17.77
N VAL A 107 -26.29 -16.16 -18.05
CA VAL A 107 -27.49 -16.16 -18.86
C VAL A 107 -27.30 -15.04 -19.87
N LEU A 108 -27.29 -15.38 -21.16
CA LEU A 108 -27.40 -14.35 -22.19
C LEU A 108 -28.88 -13.99 -22.30
N THR A 109 -29.25 -12.86 -21.72
CA THR A 109 -30.55 -12.24 -21.91
C THR A 109 -30.75 -11.97 -23.41
N ASP A 110 -31.96 -12.21 -23.91
CA ASP A 110 -32.42 -11.86 -25.27
C ASP A 110 -32.15 -12.88 -26.40
N VAL A 111 -31.91 -14.15 -26.06
CA VAL A 111 -31.79 -15.19 -27.08
C VAL A 111 -33.08 -16.02 -27.11
N GLY A 112 -33.79 -15.99 -28.25
CA GLY A 112 -35.05 -16.72 -28.46
C GLY A 112 -34.95 -18.20 -28.07
N GLU A 113 -36.09 -18.82 -27.75
CA GLU A 113 -36.16 -20.17 -27.16
C GLU A 113 -35.39 -21.23 -27.98
N SER A 114 -35.35 -21.11 -29.31
CA SER A 114 -34.61 -22.02 -30.21
C SER A 114 -33.09 -21.91 -30.11
N THR A 115 -32.55 -20.82 -29.57
CA THR A 115 -31.11 -20.52 -29.49
C THR A 115 -30.60 -20.52 -28.03
N GLN A 116 -31.43 -20.96 -27.08
CA GLN A 116 -31.06 -21.06 -25.67
C GLN A 116 -29.95 -22.09 -25.41
N GLU A 117 -29.97 -23.24 -26.10
CA GLU A 117 -28.94 -24.29 -25.95
C GLU A 117 -27.57 -23.82 -26.47
N GLU A 118 -27.56 -23.14 -27.62
CA GLU A 118 -26.35 -22.52 -28.18
C GLU A 118 -25.79 -21.45 -27.23
N SER A 119 -26.66 -20.61 -26.66
CA SER A 119 -26.29 -19.57 -25.70
C SER A 119 -25.70 -20.14 -24.41
N ARG A 120 -26.28 -21.22 -23.88
CA ARG A 120 -25.71 -21.94 -22.72
C ARG A 120 -24.34 -22.52 -23.04
N SER A 121 -24.15 -23.09 -24.24
CA SER A 121 -22.86 -23.63 -24.66
C SER A 121 -21.80 -22.52 -24.80
N LEU A 122 -22.18 -21.36 -25.30
CA LEU A 122 -21.32 -20.20 -25.50
C LEU A 122 -20.96 -19.55 -24.16
N CYS A 123 -21.95 -19.40 -23.27
CA CYS A 123 -21.76 -19.03 -21.89
C CYS A 123 -20.76 -19.96 -21.18
N ARG A 124 -20.95 -21.29 -21.27
CA ARG A 124 -20.02 -22.27 -20.69
C ARG A 124 -18.61 -22.18 -21.29
N ARG A 125 -18.49 -21.81 -22.57
CA ARG A 125 -17.19 -21.54 -23.21
C ARG A 125 -16.57 -20.22 -22.73
N MET A 126 -17.38 -19.17 -22.52
CA MET A 126 -16.93 -17.87 -22.01
C MET A 126 -16.61 -17.90 -20.52
N ALA A 127 -17.25 -18.78 -19.76
CA ALA A 127 -16.95 -19.11 -18.37
C ALA A 127 -16.03 -20.34 -18.26
N SER A 128 -15.41 -20.77 -19.37
CA SER A 128 -14.51 -21.91 -19.34
C SER A 128 -13.31 -21.63 -18.45
N GLU A 129 -12.74 -22.69 -17.87
CA GLU A 129 -11.61 -22.63 -16.95
C GLU A 129 -10.47 -21.74 -17.48
N GLY A 130 -10.19 -21.81 -18.79
CA GLY A 130 -9.14 -21.01 -19.42
C GLY A 130 -9.41 -19.50 -19.42
N SER A 131 -10.67 -19.07 -19.49
CA SER A 131 -11.04 -17.65 -19.46
C SER A 131 -10.90 -17.06 -18.06
N SER A 132 -11.39 -17.78 -17.04
CA SER A 132 -11.29 -17.43 -15.62
C SER A 132 -9.83 -17.37 -15.17
N ILE A 133 -9.02 -18.37 -15.54
CA ILE A 133 -7.57 -18.38 -15.26
C ILE A 133 -6.87 -17.20 -15.95
N THR A 134 -7.23 -16.89 -17.20
CA THR A 134 -6.65 -15.73 -17.90
C THR A 134 -7.02 -14.42 -17.20
N ALA A 135 -8.28 -14.25 -16.80
CA ALA A 135 -8.76 -13.07 -16.10
C ALA A 135 -8.06 -12.90 -14.74
N PHE A 136 -7.95 -13.97 -13.97
CA PHE A 136 -7.20 -14.00 -12.71
C PHE A 136 -5.72 -13.63 -12.92
N ALA A 137 -5.07 -14.24 -13.91
CA ALA A 137 -3.67 -13.94 -14.24
C ALA A 137 -3.46 -12.49 -14.68
N LEU A 138 -4.40 -11.90 -15.41
CA LEU A 138 -4.36 -10.48 -15.76
C LEU A 138 -4.48 -9.59 -14.52
N GLY A 139 -5.29 -9.98 -13.53
CA GLY A 139 -5.32 -9.33 -12.22
C GLY A 139 -3.95 -9.38 -11.51
N LEU A 140 -3.30 -10.56 -11.46
CA LEU A 140 -1.97 -10.73 -10.86
C LEU A 140 -0.91 -9.86 -11.56
N VAL A 141 -0.88 -9.89 -12.90
CA VAL A 141 0.08 -9.15 -13.73
C VAL A 141 -0.17 -7.65 -13.61
N GLY A 142 -1.43 -7.22 -13.64
CA GLY A 142 -1.81 -5.82 -13.49
C GLY A 142 -1.37 -5.27 -12.13
N TRP A 143 -1.56 -6.05 -11.07
CA TRP A 143 -1.08 -5.68 -9.73
C TRP A 143 0.45 -5.54 -9.72
N SER A 144 1.14 -6.55 -10.25
CA SER A 144 2.61 -6.62 -10.25
C SER A 144 3.25 -5.48 -11.05
N ALA A 145 2.66 -5.13 -12.20
CA ALA A 145 3.08 -4.00 -13.01
C ALA A 145 2.91 -2.67 -12.26
N SER A 146 1.78 -2.51 -11.55
CA SER A 146 1.53 -1.33 -10.72
C SER A 146 2.49 -1.23 -9.55
N PHE A 147 2.81 -2.36 -8.91
CA PHE A 147 3.77 -2.45 -7.81
C PHE A 147 5.19 -2.08 -8.28
N ALA A 148 5.64 -2.62 -9.40
CA ALA A 148 6.96 -2.29 -9.97
C ALA A 148 7.07 -0.81 -10.38
N ALA A 149 5.98 -0.21 -10.85
CA ALA A 149 5.95 1.20 -11.23
C ALA A 149 6.02 2.17 -10.03
N ARG A 150 5.76 1.71 -8.79
CA ARG A 150 5.76 2.58 -7.60
C ARG A 150 7.10 3.27 -7.39
N HIS A 151 8.21 2.56 -7.56
CA HIS A 151 9.55 3.15 -7.42
C HIS A 151 9.86 4.21 -8.49
N ALA A 152 9.35 4.03 -9.72
CA ALA A 152 9.50 5.04 -10.76
C ALA A 152 8.69 6.31 -10.42
N VAL A 153 7.48 6.14 -9.87
CA VAL A 153 6.65 7.25 -9.39
C VAL A 153 7.32 7.97 -8.23
N GLU A 154 7.90 7.26 -7.27
CA GLU A 154 8.60 7.87 -6.14
C GLU A 154 9.73 8.79 -6.61
N LYS A 155 10.55 8.31 -7.54
CA LYS A 155 11.62 9.12 -8.13
C LYS A 155 11.07 10.33 -8.90
N LEU A 156 10.01 10.14 -9.66
CA LEU A 156 9.40 11.19 -10.46
C LEU A 156 8.74 12.27 -9.59
N VAL A 157 8.02 11.87 -8.53
CA VAL A 157 7.39 12.77 -7.57
C VAL A 157 8.46 13.49 -6.73
N GLY A 158 9.54 12.81 -6.32
CA GLY A 158 10.67 13.43 -5.63
C GLY A 158 11.40 14.47 -6.50
N TRP A 159 11.63 14.13 -7.78
CA TRP A 159 12.19 15.07 -8.76
C TRP A 159 11.28 16.28 -8.97
N ALA A 160 9.97 16.06 -9.14
CA ALA A 160 9.00 17.12 -9.31
C ALA A 160 8.91 18.03 -8.07
N ALA A 161 8.90 17.45 -6.86
CA ALA A 161 8.89 18.20 -5.61
C ALA A 161 10.15 19.07 -5.46
N SER A 162 11.32 18.54 -5.82
CA SER A 162 12.58 19.29 -5.83
C SER A 162 12.55 20.46 -6.82
N GLY A 163 11.96 20.26 -8.00
CA GLY A 163 11.74 21.32 -8.99
C GLY A 163 10.78 22.40 -8.50
N VAL A 164 9.66 22.01 -7.86
CA VAL A 164 8.70 22.94 -7.27
C VAL A 164 9.34 23.78 -6.16
N ARG A 165 10.15 23.17 -5.29
CA ARG A 165 10.93 23.90 -4.27
C ARG A 165 11.88 24.92 -4.89
N LEU A 166 12.58 24.58 -5.96
CA LEU A 166 13.46 25.52 -6.67
C LEU A 166 12.71 26.72 -7.27
N VAL A 167 11.49 26.51 -7.77
CA VAL A 167 10.66 27.58 -8.34
C VAL A 167 10.01 28.43 -7.26
N LEU A 168 9.56 27.81 -6.15
CA LEU A 168 8.91 28.51 -5.03
C LEU A 168 9.89 29.21 -4.12
N LYS A 169 11.16 28.77 -4.06
CA LYS A 169 12.26 29.48 -3.38
C LYS A 169 12.60 30.74 -4.18
N ARG A 170 11.67 31.69 -4.14
CA ARG A 170 11.81 33.04 -4.70
C ARG A 170 13.07 33.62 -4.07
N PRO A 171 14.01 34.19 -4.84
CA PRO A 171 15.17 34.85 -4.30
C PRO A 171 14.69 36.13 -3.59
N THR A 172 14.29 36.02 -2.34
CA THR A 172 14.13 37.14 -1.43
C THR A 172 15.52 37.65 -1.12
N GLY A 173 16.00 38.54 -1.99
CA GLY A 173 17.29 39.23 -1.86
C GLY A 173 17.30 40.28 -0.75
N THR A 174 16.91 39.90 0.46
CA THR A 174 17.02 40.74 1.65
C THR A 174 18.18 40.23 2.50
N LEU A 175 19.28 40.99 2.44
CA LEU A 175 20.59 40.75 3.05
C LEU A 175 20.67 41.11 4.56
N GLU A 176 19.56 41.36 5.24
CA GLU A 176 19.57 41.80 6.64
C GLU A 176 18.62 40.96 7.50
N GLY A 177 19.19 40.11 8.37
CA GLY A 177 18.46 39.54 9.52
C GLY A 177 18.57 38.01 9.70
N GLU A 178 19.77 37.45 9.82
CA GLU A 178 20.02 35.99 9.95
C GLU A 178 19.74 35.41 11.36
N ALA A 179 19.23 36.19 12.31
CA ALA A 179 19.27 35.81 13.74
C ALA A 179 17.92 35.43 14.38
N GLN A 180 16.80 35.38 13.66
CA GLN A 180 15.48 35.14 14.29
C GLN A 180 14.62 34.03 13.67
N GLN A 181 15.17 33.23 12.74
CA GLN A 181 14.41 32.25 11.96
C GLN A 181 14.63 30.79 12.41
N GLU A 182 14.70 30.51 13.71
CA GLU A 182 14.79 29.12 14.23
C GLU A 182 13.50 28.60 14.89
N GLN A 183 12.50 29.45 15.17
CA GLN A 183 11.29 29.02 15.90
C GLN A 183 9.98 29.04 15.11
N GLU A 184 9.91 29.73 13.96
CA GLU A 184 8.67 29.81 13.16
C GLU A 184 8.55 28.71 12.08
N GLY A 185 9.52 27.78 12.00
CA GLY A 185 9.65 26.82 10.89
C GLY A 185 8.93 25.46 11.06
N GLU A 186 8.26 25.19 12.17
CA GLU A 186 7.69 23.84 12.41
C GLU A 186 6.38 23.59 11.63
N GLY A 187 5.62 24.65 11.32
CA GLY A 187 4.35 24.53 10.60
C GLY A 187 4.47 24.36 9.07
N GLU A 188 5.45 25.03 8.44
CA GLU A 188 5.60 25.00 6.97
C GLU A 188 6.00 23.61 6.46
N GLY A 189 6.78 22.85 7.23
CA GLY A 189 7.18 21.48 6.87
C GLY A 189 6.03 20.48 6.84
N VAL A 190 5.01 20.66 7.68
CA VAL A 190 3.86 19.74 7.78
C VAL A 190 2.99 19.82 6.52
N LEU A 191 2.64 21.04 6.08
CA LEU A 191 1.81 21.24 4.90
C LEU A 191 2.50 20.67 3.64
N GLU A 192 3.80 20.92 3.49
CA GLU A 192 4.58 20.40 2.37
C GLU A 192 4.57 18.86 2.36
N THR A 193 4.74 18.24 3.51
CA THR A 193 4.69 16.78 3.66
C THR A 193 3.32 16.22 3.29
N ILE A 194 2.23 16.88 3.72
CA ILE A 194 0.85 16.48 3.39
C ILE A 194 0.60 16.58 1.88
N VAL A 195 1.01 17.67 1.25
CA VAL A 195 0.84 17.86 -0.20
C VAL A 195 1.64 16.83 -0.99
N PHE A 196 2.89 16.58 -0.60
CA PHE A 196 3.72 15.55 -1.21
C PHE A 196 3.09 14.16 -1.11
N LEU A 197 2.59 13.81 0.08
CA LEU A 197 1.91 12.55 0.33
C LEU A 197 0.63 12.42 -0.51
N ALA A 198 -0.17 13.48 -0.61
CA ALA A 198 -1.38 13.51 -1.42
C ALA A 198 -1.07 13.31 -2.91
N ILE A 199 -0.08 14.02 -3.46
CA ILE A 199 0.34 13.88 -4.86
C ILE A 199 0.82 12.45 -5.14
N ARG A 200 1.70 11.92 -4.28
CA ARG A 200 2.19 10.54 -4.39
C ARG A 200 1.03 9.55 -4.42
N THR A 201 0.09 9.70 -3.49
CA THR A 201 -1.08 8.83 -3.37
C THR A 201 -1.95 8.88 -4.62
N VAL A 202 -2.24 10.07 -5.14
CA VAL A 202 -3.03 10.24 -6.38
C VAL A 202 -2.36 9.55 -7.56
N TRP A 203 -1.04 9.70 -7.73
CA TRP A 203 -0.32 9.04 -8.82
C TRP A 203 -0.32 7.51 -8.71
N LEU A 204 -0.10 6.98 -7.52
CA LEU A 204 -0.16 5.54 -7.26
C LEU A 204 -1.56 4.98 -7.56
N GLU A 205 -2.58 5.74 -7.22
CA GLU A 205 -3.98 5.37 -7.43
C GLU A 205 -4.38 5.43 -8.91
N VAL A 206 -3.91 6.45 -9.64
CA VAL A 206 -4.05 6.53 -11.11
C VAL A 206 -3.40 5.32 -11.77
N LEU A 207 -2.18 4.95 -11.39
CA LEU A 207 -1.50 3.77 -11.95
C LEU A 207 -2.27 2.49 -11.68
N ARG A 208 -2.74 2.32 -10.44
CA ARG A 208 -3.56 1.18 -10.04
C ARG A 208 -4.80 1.07 -10.93
N MET A 209 -5.55 2.15 -11.06
CA MET A 209 -6.78 2.17 -11.87
C MET A 209 -6.49 1.94 -13.35
N MET A 210 -5.45 2.55 -13.91
CA MET A 210 -5.05 2.35 -15.31
C MET A 210 -4.66 0.90 -15.59
N SER A 211 -3.99 0.23 -14.64
CA SER A 211 -3.65 -1.17 -14.77
C SER A 211 -4.89 -2.07 -14.79
N ILE A 212 -5.85 -1.81 -13.90
CA ILE A 212 -7.15 -2.51 -13.88
C ILE A 212 -7.89 -2.27 -15.20
N LEU A 213 -7.96 -1.02 -15.68
CA LEU A 213 -8.57 -0.67 -16.96
C LEU A 213 -7.94 -1.43 -18.14
N MET A 214 -6.62 -1.57 -18.16
CA MET A 214 -5.91 -2.32 -19.20
C MET A 214 -6.23 -3.82 -19.13
N ALA A 215 -6.24 -4.42 -17.94
CA ALA A 215 -6.62 -5.82 -17.74
C ALA A 215 -8.05 -6.09 -18.26
N PHE A 216 -8.99 -5.21 -17.93
CA PHE A 216 -10.36 -5.29 -18.43
C PHE A 216 -10.46 -5.13 -19.94
N SER A 217 -9.76 -4.15 -20.51
CA SER A 217 -9.80 -3.90 -21.95
C SER A 217 -9.32 -5.13 -22.75
N VAL A 218 -8.31 -5.84 -22.24
CA VAL A 218 -7.83 -7.10 -22.85
C VAL A 218 -8.90 -8.20 -22.81
N ILE A 219 -9.60 -8.35 -21.69
CA ILE A 219 -10.67 -9.34 -21.53
C ILE A 219 -11.85 -9.01 -22.44
N LEU A 220 -12.27 -7.75 -22.46
CA LEU A 220 -13.39 -7.29 -23.27
C LEU A 220 -13.08 -7.42 -24.77
N ALA A 221 -11.85 -7.12 -25.19
CA ALA A 221 -11.39 -7.37 -26.56
C ALA A 221 -11.47 -8.87 -26.93
N ARG A 222 -11.15 -9.77 -25.99
CA ARG A 222 -11.28 -11.23 -26.20
C ARG A 222 -12.74 -11.64 -26.31
N LEU A 223 -13.61 -11.16 -25.43
CA LEU A 223 -15.06 -11.45 -25.45
C LEU A 223 -15.71 -10.94 -26.75
N ALA A 224 -15.35 -9.73 -27.20
CA ALA A 224 -15.80 -9.17 -28.47
C ALA A 224 -15.42 -10.05 -29.67
N ARG A 225 -14.19 -10.59 -29.71
CA ARG A 225 -13.75 -11.51 -30.76
C ARG A 225 -14.49 -12.84 -30.75
N LEU A 226 -14.82 -13.38 -29.57
CA LEU A 226 -15.60 -14.61 -29.45
C LEU A 226 -17.03 -14.41 -29.97
N ARG A 227 -17.64 -13.26 -29.65
CA ARG A 227 -18.97 -12.88 -30.14
C ARG A 227 -19.02 -12.74 -31.66
N ALA A 228 -18.06 -12.03 -32.26
CA ALA A 228 -18.03 -11.80 -33.70
C ALA A 228 -18.03 -13.11 -34.52
N ARG A 229 -17.47 -14.19 -33.96
CA ARG A 229 -17.49 -15.52 -34.60
C ARG A 229 -18.86 -16.19 -34.59
N VAL A 230 -19.71 -15.87 -33.61
CA VAL A 230 -21.02 -16.51 -33.41
C VAL A 230 -22.11 -15.75 -34.17
N GLN A 231 -22.05 -14.41 -34.16
CA GLN A 231 -23.07 -13.58 -34.82
C GLN A 231 -23.10 -13.67 -36.36
N SER A 232 -22.11 -14.32 -36.99
CA SER A 232 -22.11 -14.53 -38.44
C SER A 232 -23.28 -15.40 -38.95
N GLY A 233 -24.12 -15.97 -38.07
CA GLY A 233 -25.12 -16.99 -38.42
C GLY A 233 -26.57 -16.53 -38.62
N ASN A 234 -27.09 -15.54 -37.88
CA ASN A 234 -28.52 -15.15 -37.95
C ASN A 234 -28.73 -13.79 -37.28
N ALA A 235 -29.04 -12.75 -38.05
CA ALA A 235 -29.35 -11.42 -37.52
C ALA A 235 -30.71 -11.01 -38.07
N HIS A 236 -31.77 -10.97 -37.24
CA HIS A 236 -33.04 -10.25 -37.46
C HIS A 236 -33.94 -10.37 -36.21
N SER A 237 -33.53 -9.77 -35.09
CA SER A 237 -34.47 -9.50 -33.98
C SER A 237 -34.04 -8.24 -33.25
N GLU A 238 -34.78 -7.16 -33.45
CA GLU A 238 -34.64 -5.89 -32.75
C GLU A 238 -35.45 -5.95 -31.44
N GLY A 239 -34.88 -6.60 -30.42
CA GLY A 239 -35.36 -6.49 -29.04
C GLY A 239 -34.79 -5.22 -28.40
N MET A 240 -35.64 -4.25 -28.10
CA MET A 240 -35.24 -2.99 -27.47
C MET A 240 -35.16 -3.16 -25.94
N LEU A 241 -34.08 -3.78 -25.45
CA LEU A 241 -33.76 -3.79 -24.01
C LEU A 241 -33.24 -2.42 -23.55
N SER A 242 -33.58 -2.06 -22.30
CA SER A 242 -33.12 -0.82 -21.67
C SER A 242 -31.59 -0.79 -21.58
N PRO A 243 -30.91 0.25 -22.10
CA PRO A 243 -29.45 0.30 -22.16
C PRO A 243 -28.74 0.48 -20.80
N TRP A 244 -29.49 0.50 -19.69
CA TRP A 244 -28.98 0.87 -18.37
C TRP A 244 -28.95 -0.26 -17.33
N ASP A 245 -29.57 -1.40 -17.62
CA ASP A 245 -29.65 -2.51 -16.66
C ASP A 245 -28.48 -3.48 -16.88
N LEU A 246 -27.47 -3.38 -16.02
CA LEU A 246 -26.46 -4.41 -15.85
C LEU A 246 -27.08 -5.58 -15.08
N ASP A 247 -26.90 -6.77 -15.62
CA ASP A 247 -27.31 -8.00 -14.97
C ASP A 247 -26.07 -8.78 -14.51
N TRP A 248 -26.13 -9.35 -13.31
CA TRP A 248 -25.03 -10.13 -12.75
C TRP A 248 -24.87 -11.48 -13.48
N TYR A 249 -25.88 -11.89 -14.24
CA TYR A 249 -25.80 -13.01 -15.18
C TYR A 249 -24.92 -12.71 -16.41
N ASP A 250 -24.49 -11.46 -16.63
CA ASP A 250 -23.60 -11.10 -17.73
C ASP A 250 -22.23 -11.79 -17.56
N PRO A 251 -21.69 -12.49 -18.58
CA PRO A 251 -20.36 -13.12 -18.51
C PRO A 251 -19.22 -12.12 -18.16
N ARG A 252 -19.42 -10.82 -18.41
CA ARG A 252 -18.49 -9.75 -18.04
C ARG A 252 -18.40 -9.58 -16.52
N PHE A 253 -19.47 -9.84 -15.78
CA PHE A 253 -19.46 -9.83 -14.31
C PHE A 253 -18.49 -10.88 -13.78
N ALA A 254 -18.67 -12.14 -14.18
CA ALA A 254 -17.80 -13.25 -13.75
C ALA A 254 -16.33 -12.99 -14.11
N ALA A 255 -16.06 -12.53 -15.34
CA ALA A 255 -14.70 -12.16 -15.73
C ALA A 255 -14.12 -11.03 -14.87
N SER A 256 -14.95 -10.04 -14.51
CA SER A 256 -14.54 -8.95 -13.64
C SER A 256 -14.25 -9.37 -12.21
N LEU A 257 -15.04 -10.32 -11.69
CA LEU A 257 -14.82 -10.92 -10.40
C LEU A 257 -13.51 -11.70 -10.37
N TRP A 258 -13.18 -12.45 -11.43
CA TRP A 258 -11.88 -13.14 -11.53
C TRP A 258 -10.68 -12.19 -11.60
N VAL A 259 -10.78 -11.06 -12.32
CA VAL A 259 -9.73 -10.02 -12.30
C VAL A 259 -9.56 -9.46 -10.89
N ALA A 260 -10.67 -9.11 -10.24
CA ALA A 260 -10.66 -8.57 -8.89
C ALA A 260 -10.05 -9.56 -7.87
N LEU A 261 -10.38 -10.85 -7.99
CA LEU A 261 -9.80 -11.91 -7.17
C LEU A 261 -8.30 -12.06 -7.41
N GLY A 262 -7.84 -12.02 -8.66
CA GLY A 262 -6.40 -12.05 -8.98
C GLY A 262 -5.66 -10.87 -8.36
N TRP A 263 -6.21 -9.67 -8.53
CA TRP A 263 -5.66 -8.47 -7.91
C TRP A 263 -5.59 -8.58 -6.38
N ALA A 264 -6.72 -8.91 -5.75
CA ALA A 264 -6.85 -8.96 -4.31
C ALA A 264 -6.03 -10.09 -3.67
N THR A 265 -5.87 -11.24 -4.36
CA THR A 265 -4.99 -12.33 -3.93
C THR A 265 -3.54 -11.87 -3.90
N THR A 266 -3.09 -11.12 -4.92
CA THR A 266 -1.70 -10.64 -4.96
C THR A 266 -1.43 -9.63 -3.86
N GLU A 267 -2.35 -8.68 -3.66
CA GLU A 267 -2.26 -7.73 -2.55
C GLU A 267 -2.23 -8.47 -1.21
N PHE A 268 -3.11 -9.45 -1.00
CA PHE A 268 -3.15 -10.25 0.22
C PHE A 268 -1.82 -10.96 0.48
N VAL A 269 -1.25 -11.62 -0.54
CA VAL A 269 0.04 -12.34 -0.40
C VAL A 269 1.16 -11.36 -0.06
N VAL A 270 1.32 -10.28 -0.82
CA VAL A 270 2.44 -9.34 -0.61
C VAL A 270 2.32 -8.59 0.70
N THR A 271 1.11 -8.16 1.07
CA THR A 271 0.90 -7.47 2.34
C THR A 271 1.07 -8.44 3.52
N SER A 272 0.77 -9.74 3.35
CA SER A 272 1.07 -10.77 4.34
C SER A 272 2.57 -10.98 4.50
N THR A 273 3.34 -11.09 3.41
CA THR A 273 4.80 -11.23 3.49
C THR A 273 5.45 -10.03 4.15
N GLN A 274 5.04 -8.81 3.79
CA GLN A 274 5.55 -7.58 4.41
C GLN A 274 5.30 -7.52 5.91
N MET A 275 4.17 -8.06 6.38
CA MET A 275 3.88 -8.14 7.80
C MET A 275 4.72 -9.19 8.49
N PHE A 276 4.93 -10.37 7.89
CA PHE A 276 5.85 -11.35 8.45
C PHE A 276 7.26 -10.79 8.58
N ASP A 277 7.74 -10.04 7.58
CA ASP A 277 9.01 -9.33 7.67
C ASP A 277 9.04 -8.36 8.86
N ARG A 278 7.95 -7.62 9.11
CA ARG A 278 7.82 -6.74 10.29
C ARG A 278 7.77 -7.51 11.60
N LEU A 279 7.13 -8.68 11.63
CA LEU A 279 7.08 -9.55 12.81
C LEU A 279 8.47 -10.10 13.16
N THR A 280 9.33 -10.36 12.16
CA THR A 280 10.71 -10.82 12.44
C THR A 280 11.56 -9.80 13.20
N LEU A 281 11.21 -8.51 13.17
CA LEU A 281 11.88 -7.46 13.95
C LEU A 281 11.71 -7.68 15.46
N TYR A 282 10.67 -8.41 15.88
CA TYR A 282 10.40 -8.70 17.29
C TYR A 282 11.13 -9.93 17.80
N ARG A 283 11.70 -10.77 16.92
CA ARG A 283 12.40 -12.00 17.33
C ARG A 283 13.48 -11.72 18.37
N SER A 284 14.29 -10.67 18.16
CA SER A 284 15.35 -10.29 19.09
C SER A 284 14.85 -9.74 20.43
N ALA A 285 13.59 -9.32 20.53
CA ALA A 285 12.98 -8.88 21.78
C ALA A 285 12.54 -10.07 22.64
N PHE A 286 12.08 -11.17 22.01
CA PHE A 286 11.70 -12.40 22.71
C PHE A 286 12.91 -13.28 23.06
N ASP A 287 14.01 -13.18 22.30
CA ASP A 287 15.22 -13.98 22.52
C ASP A 287 16.18 -13.38 23.58
N GLN A 288 15.91 -12.20 24.15
CA GLN A 288 16.76 -11.65 25.20
C GLN A 288 16.57 -12.44 26.50
N PRO A 289 17.59 -13.19 26.96
CA PRO A 289 17.50 -13.83 28.27
C PRO A 289 17.41 -12.71 29.31
N GLN A 290 16.38 -12.77 30.16
CA GLN A 290 16.18 -11.84 31.28
C GLN A 290 17.43 -11.68 32.15
N ASP A 291 18.30 -12.69 32.14
CA ASP A 291 19.52 -12.77 32.95
C ASP A 291 20.57 -11.68 32.65
N VAL A 292 20.56 -11.05 31.46
CA VAL A 292 21.59 -10.05 31.09
C VAL A 292 21.40 -8.72 31.82
N GLU A 293 20.16 -8.34 32.13
CA GLU A 293 19.91 -7.09 32.83
C GLU A 293 20.31 -7.20 34.32
N THR A 294 20.07 -8.36 34.93
CA THR A 294 20.59 -8.70 36.26
C THR A 294 22.12 -8.74 36.31
N ASP A 295 22.81 -9.17 35.25
CA ASP A 295 24.28 -9.18 35.25
C ASP A 295 24.90 -7.79 35.06
N VAL A 296 24.28 -6.91 34.28
CA VAL A 296 24.75 -5.52 34.14
C VAL A 296 24.47 -4.73 35.40
N GLU A 297 23.29 -4.90 36.00
CA GLU A 297 22.94 -4.27 37.27
C GLU A 297 23.77 -4.84 38.42
N ALA A 298 23.96 -6.16 38.49
CA ALA A 298 24.88 -6.79 39.44
C ALA A 298 26.32 -6.34 39.20
N ALA A 299 26.80 -6.17 37.96
CA ALA A 299 28.14 -5.66 37.69
C ALA A 299 28.32 -4.17 38.04
N LEU A 300 27.26 -3.36 37.90
CA LEU A 300 27.26 -1.96 38.34
C LEU A 300 27.19 -1.84 39.86
N VAL A 301 26.42 -2.70 40.53
CA VAL A 301 26.30 -2.78 42.00
C VAL A 301 27.53 -3.41 42.64
N SER A 302 28.22 -4.33 41.95
CA SER A 302 29.43 -5.01 42.45
C SER A 302 30.71 -4.23 42.23
N ARG A 303 30.66 -2.96 41.79
CA ARG A 303 31.84 -2.11 41.73
C ARG A 303 32.16 -1.68 43.17
N PRO A 304 33.14 -2.28 43.85
CA PRO A 304 33.41 -1.97 45.25
C PRO A 304 33.90 -0.52 45.31
N ASP A 305 33.43 0.22 46.31
CA ASP A 305 33.83 1.58 46.62
C ASP A 305 35.36 1.72 46.74
N ALA A 306 36.04 1.92 45.62
CA ALA A 306 37.45 2.28 45.57
C ALA A 306 37.67 3.77 45.92
N ASN A 307 36.64 4.45 46.44
CA ASN A 307 36.70 5.85 46.87
C ASN A 307 36.84 6.01 48.40
N ALA A 308 37.04 4.93 49.17
CA ALA A 308 37.23 5.02 50.62
C ALA A 308 38.65 5.45 51.06
N ALA A 309 39.49 5.99 50.17
CA ALA A 309 40.85 6.41 50.51
C ALA A 309 41.35 7.64 49.71
N VAL A 310 40.50 8.66 49.54
CA VAL A 310 40.99 10.00 49.21
C VAL A 310 40.46 10.95 50.29
N ASP A 311 41.28 11.04 51.34
CA ASP A 311 41.17 12.03 52.40
C ASP A 311 41.20 13.46 51.81
N SER A 312 40.23 14.25 52.27
CA SER A 312 40.29 15.68 52.58
C SER A 312 41.23 16.57 51.75
N GLU A 313 40.64 17.44 50.91
CA GLU A 313 40.82 18.90 50.88
C GLU A 313 40.41 19.45 49.50
N GLU A 314 39.26 20.14 49.44
CA GLU A 314 38.91 21.29 48.59
C GLU A 314 37.40 21.31 48.31
N GLU A 315 36.67 21.96 49.22
CA GLU A 315 35.41 22.62 48.92
C GLU A 315 35.69 23.86 48.05
N GLU A 316 35.58 23.78 46.73
CA GLU A 316 35.28 24.99 45.94
C GLU A 316 34.68 24.67 44.57
N TYR A 317 33.41 25.09 44.40
CA TYR A 317 32.83 25.61 43.15
C TYR A 317 32.76 24.68 41.92
N ILE A 318 31.55 24.22 41.58
CA ILE A 318 30.89 24.40 40.26
C ILE A 318 29.49 23.77 40.32
N GLN A 319 28.48 24.63 40.45
CA GLN A 319 27.14 24.36 39.92
C GLN A 319 27.18 24.57 38.40
N SER A 320 26.95 23.52 37.61
CA SER A 320 26.45 23.68 36.24
C SER A 320 25.58 22.48 35.83
N PRO A 321 24.49 22.71 35.06
CA PRO A 321 23.48 21.68 34.82
C PRO A 321 23.89 20.72 33.70
N ILE A 322 23.85 19.43 34.00
CA ILE A 322 23.90 18.32 33.05
C ILE A 322 22.61 18.34 32.22
N LYS A 323 22.59 19.16 31.15
CA LYS A 323 21.52 19.18 30.13
C LYS A 323 22.05 19.11 28.68
N THR A 324 23.33 18.85 28.48
CA THR A 324 23.98 18.99 27.17
C THR A 324 24.33 17.68 26.45
N SER A 325 24.17 16.50 27.06
CA SER A 325 24.47 15.22 26.39
C SER A 325 23.28 14.62 25.60
N PHE A 326 22.04 15.01 25.90
CA PHE A 326 20.86 14.50 25.16
C PHE A 326 20.55 15.31 23.89
N ASN A 327 20.90 16.60 23.85
CA ASN A 327 20.63 17.47 22.71
C ASN A 327 21.60 17.28 21.53
N VAL A 328 22.83 16.80 21.78
CA VAL A 328 23.81 16.51 20.71
C VAL A 328 23.46 15.21 19.97
N ALA A 329 22.90 14.21 20.65
CA ALA A 329 22.40 12.99 20.00
C ALA A 329 21.14 13.26 19.16
N SER A 330 20.26 14.14 19.61
CA SER A 330 19.05 14.57 18.88
C SER A 330 19.37 15.41 17.62
N ALA A 331 20.36 16.32 17.70
CA ALA A 331 20.80 17.12 16.55
C ALA A 331 21.60 16.31 15.52
N ALA A 332 22.36 15.30 15.94
CA ALA A 332 23.02 14.35 15.04
C ALA A 332 22.03 13.37 14.37
N MET A 333 20.94 12.98 15.08
CA MET A 333 19.87 12.14 14.53
C MET A 333 19.06 12.82 13.43
N LYS A 334 18.77 14.13 13.53
CA LYS A 334 18.03 14.87 12.49
C LYS A 334 18.84 15.09 11.21
N ARG A 335 20.17 15.21 11.28
CA ARG A 335 21.03 15.31 10.08
C ARG A 335 21.20 13.98 9.33
N SER A 336 21.06 12.83 10.01
CA SER A 336 21.14 11.51 9.36
C SER A 336 19.90 11.15 8.54
N ALA A 337 18.73 11.75 8.81
CA ALA A 337 17.49 11.48 8.06
C ALA A 337 17.51 12.05 6.62
N TYR A 338 18.43 12.97 6.32
CA TYR A 338 18.66 13.51 4.98
C TYR A 338 19.86 12.87 4.25
N ALA A 339 20.73 12.15 4.94
CA ALA A 339 21.94 11.56 4.35
C ALA A 339 21.67 10.22 3.63
N SER A 340 20.61 9.50 3.99
CA SER A 340 20.26 8.21 3.37
C SER A 340 19.66 8.33 1.95
N ASP A 341 19.28 9.54 1.52
CA ASP A 341 18.76 9.80 0.16
C ASP A 341 19.84 10.32 -0.83
N LEU A 342 21.08 10.53 -0.38
CA LEU A 342 22.16 11.10 -1.20
C LEU A 342 23.16 10.06 -1.76
N GLU A 343 23.10 8.80 -1.34
CA GLU A 343 24.03 7.75 -1.82
C GLU A 343 23.67 7.14 -3.19
N SER A 344 22.60 7.57 -3.86
CA SER A 344 22.28 7.10 -5.23
C SER A 344 22.69 8.05 -6.36
N SER A 345 23.44 9.12 -6.09
CA SER A 345 23.82 10.13 -7.09
C SER A 345 25.33 10.31 -7.19
N SER A 346 26.04 9.26 -7.59
CA SER A 346 27.44 9.35 -8.05
C SER A 346 27.72 8.29 -9.10
N SER A 347 27.38 8.58 -10.36
CA SER A 347 28.07 7.97 -11.51
C SER A 347 28.00 8.90 -12.73
N GLY A 348 29.11 9.59 -12.96
CA GLY A 348 29.72 9.69 -14.30
C GLY A 348 29.04 10.58 -15.33
N ASN A 349 29.43 11.85 -15.35
CA ASN A 349 29.60 12.60 -16.58
C ASN A 349 30.71 11.93 -17.43
N GLU A 350 30.38 11.52 -18.65
CA GLU A 350 31.34 11.57 -19.77
C GLU A 350 30.73 12.40 -20.90
N SER A 351 31.38 13.53 -21.13
CA SER A 351 31.18 14.47 -22.21
C SER A 351 31.81 13.97 -23.51
N GLY A 352 31.16 14.21 -24.66
CA GLY A 352 31.75 13.93 -25.97
C GLY A 352 30.94 14.40 -27.19
N ALA A 353 30.99 15.70 -27.46
CA ALA A 353 31.07 16.34 -28.79
C ALA A 353 29.98 16.10 -29.88
N THR A 354 29.21 17.18 -30.13
CA THR A 354 28.94 17.86 -31.43
C THR A 354 28.78 17.07 -32.73
N VAL A 355 27.71 17.33 -33.50
CA VAL A 355 27.71 18.09 -34.78
C VAL A 355 26.31 18.03 -35.44
N THR A 356 26.06 19.06 -36.24
CA THR A 356 24.86 19.65 -36.86
C THR A 356 24.03 18.84 -37.87
N ALA A 357 22.78 19.32 -38.01
CA ALA A 357 22.02 19.60 -39.26
C ALA A 357 21.25 18.49 -40.03
N ARG A 358 19.92 18.72 -40.06
CA ARG A 358 19.08 19.04 -41.25
C ARG A 358 19.09 18.08 -42.46
N SER A 359 17.89 17.62 -42.82
CA SER A 359 17.25 17.73 -44.15
C SER A 359 16.79 16.42 -44.82
N SER A 360 15.50 16.44 -45.19
CA SER A 360 14.86 15.96 -46.43
C SER A 360 14.99 14.52 -46.96
N ALA A 361 13.80 13.91 -47.04
CA ALA A 361 13.10 13.48 -48.26
C ALA A 361 13.53 12.22 -49.06
N ASN A 362 12.48 11.40 -49.25
CA ASN A 362 12.04 10.71 -50.47
C ASN A 362 12.64 9.37 -50.94
N ASN A 363 11.65 8.49 -51.23
CA ASN A 363 11.49 7.55 -52.34
C ASN A 363 11.89 6.07 -52.21
N HIS A 364 10.82 5.25 -52.19
CA HIS A 364 10.50 4.10 -53.07
C HIS A 364 11.60 3.16 -53.58
N HIS A 365 11.54 1.87 -53.20
CA HIS A 365 11.34 0.75 -54.15
C HIS A 365 10.96 -0.59 -53.46
N LYS A 366 10.61 -1.58 -54.27
CA LYS A 366 9.63 -2.65 -54.05
C LYS A 366 10.26 -4.05 -54.32
N VAL A 367 10.00 -5.04 -53.44
CA VAL A 367 9.84 -6.52 -53.68
C VAL A 367 11.11 -7.36 -53.94
N PRO A 368 11.15 -8.72 -53.71
CA PRO A 368 10.82 -9.55 -52.54
C PRO A 368 11.97 -10.57 -52.19
N GLY A 369 11.80 -11.41 -51.16
CA GLY A 369 12.40 -12.75 -51.15
C GLY A 369 13.18 -13.20 -49.90
N GLU A 370 12.82 -14.41 -49.48
CA GLU A 370 13.60 -15.44 -48.78
C GLU A 370 13.97 -15.35 -47.29
N LEU A 371 13.35 -16.31 -46.58
CA LEU A 371 13.80 -16.99 -45.38
C LEU A 371 15.31 -17.30 -45.38
N ALA A 372 16.02 -16.85 -44.33
CA ALA A 372 16.95 -17.68 -43.54
C ALA A 372 17.61 -16.87 -42.42
N GLY A 373 17.60 -17.43 -41.21
CA GLY A 373 18.67 -17.27 -40.22
C GLY A 373 18.65 -16.01 -39.36
N ASN A 374 18.34 -16.18 -38.07
CA ASN A 374 19.01 -15.43 -36.98
C ASN A 374 18.81 -16.13 -35.64
N GLY A 375 19.66 -17.14 -35.39
CA GLY A 375 19.78 -17.87 -34.12
C GLY A 375 20.86 -17.33 -33.18
N HIS A 376 21.07 -16.01 -33.13
CA HIS A 376 22.14 -15.41 -32.29
C HIS A 376 21.73 -14.29 -31.34
N GLN A 377 20.44 -13.97 -31.22
CA GLN A 377 19.95 -12.96 -30.26
C GLN A 377 19.34 -13.55 -28.98
N GLN A 378 19.12 -14.87 -28.92
CA GLN A 378 18.46 -15.51 -27.78
C GLN A 378 19.44 -15.95 -26.67
N GLN A 379 20.76 -15.95 -26.94
CA GLN A 379 21.76 -16.35 -25.95
C GLN A 379 22.25 -15.19 -25.05
N GLN A 380 22.04 -13.94 -25.45
CA GLN A 380 22.40 -12.77 -24.65
C GLN A 380 21.31 -12.35 -23.63
N GLN A 381 20.05 -12.74 -23.85
CA GLN A 381 18.96 -12.48 -22.90
C GLN A 381 18.83 -13.54 -21.79
N GLN A 382 19.51 -14.68 -21.88
CA GLN A 382 19.52 -15.70 -20.81
C GLN A 382 20.59 -15.46 -19.74
N GLN A 383 21.53 -14.53 -19.94
CA GLN A 383 22.54 -14.19 -18.92
C GLN A 383 22.13 -13.05 -17.98
N LEU A 384 20.97 -12.42 -18.19
CA LEU A 384 20.49 -11.30 -17.35
C LEU A 384 19.42 -11.70 -16.33
N ARG A 385 19.32 -12.98 -15.97
CA ARG A 385 18.31 -13.44 -14.99
C ARG A 385 18.95 -14.26 -13.86
N LYS A 386 18.83 -13.67 -12.66
CA LYS A 386 19.24 -14.12 -11.31
C LYS A 386 20.55 -13.49 -10.82
N VAL A 387 20.49 -12.19 -10.55
CA VAL A 387 21.27 -11.63 -9.43
C VAL A 387 20.27 -11.53 -8.29
N THR A 388 20.35 -12.47 -7.34
CA THR A 388 19.57 -12.40 -6.11
C THR A 388 20.04 -11.20 -5.29
N PRO A 389 19.16 -10.54 -4.51
CA PRO A 389 19.55 -9.41 -3.66
C PRO A 389 20.74 -9.72 -2.74
N GLU A 390 20.89 -10.97 -2.30
CA GLU A 390 22.06 -11.44 -1.55
C GLU A 390 23.36 -11.43 -2.36
N GLU A 391 23.31 -11.68 -3.66
CA GLU A 391 24.49 -11.65 -4.53
C GLU A 391 24.94 -10.20 -4.77
N THR A 392 24.00 -9.27 -4.94
CA THR A 392 24.32 -7.84 -5.02
C THR A 392 24.87 -7.31 -3.70
N LEU A 393 24.30 -7.73 -2.55
CA LEU A 393 24.77 -7.32 -1.22
C LEU A 393 26.15 -7.91 -0.88
N SER A 394 26.39 -9.18 -1.22
CA SER A 394 27.70 -9.82 -1.03
C SER A 394 28.78 -9.23 -1.94
N LYS A 395 28.43 -8.85 -3.17
CA LYS A 395 29.33 -8.17 -4.09
C LYS A 395 29.66 -6.74 -3.64
N ALA A 396 28.65 -5.99 -3.16
CA ALA A 396 28.86 -4.68 -2.56
C ALA A 396 29.71 -4.75 -1.28
N ARG A 397 29.50 -5.76 -0.42
CA ARG A 397 30.36 -6.02 0.76
C ARG A 397 31.80 -6.38 0.36
N ALA A 398 31.98 -7.22 -0.67
CA ALA A 398 33.30 -7.60 -1.16
C ALA A 398 34.06 -6.40 -1.78
N GLU A 399 33.34 -5.50 -2.44
CA GLU A 399 33.88 -4.28 -3.04
C GLU A 399 34.26 -3.25 -1.98
N ALA A 400 33.40 -3.00 -0.98
CA ALA A 400 33.71 -2.16 0.17
C ALA A 400 34.93 -2.68 0.97
N ARG A 401 35.07 -4.01 1.09
CA ARG A 401 36.23 -4.64 1.73
C ARG A 401 37.52 -4.43 0.94
N ARG A 402 37.45 -4.40 -0.41
CA ARG A 402 38.61 -4.10 -1.28
C ARG A 402 39.02 -2.63 -1.23
N THR A 403 38.07 -1.69 -1.27
CA THR A 403 38.39 -0.25 -1.19
C THR A 403 38.99 0.14 0.17
N PHE A 404 38.51 -0.47 1.27
CA PHE A 404 39.07 -0.21 2.59
C PHE A 404 40.50 -0.76 2.75
N LEU A 405 40.78 -1.96 2.23
CA LEU A 405 42.13 -2.54 2.25
C LEU A 405 43.11 -1.82 1.30
N SER A 406 42.61 -1.24 0.21
CA SER A 406 43.39 -0.41 -0.72
C SER A 406 43.84 0.92 -0.09
N SER A 407 43.02 1.51 0.78
CA SER A 407 43.32 2.78 1.46
C SER A 407 44.35 2.67 2.59
N ARG A 408 44.83 1.47 2.94
CA ARG A 408 45.79 1.28 4.05
C ARG A 408 47.25 1.22 3.61
N ARG A 409 47.57 1.66 2.39
CA ARG A 409 48.96 1.79 1.93
C ARG A 409 49.53 3.19 2.20
N ILE A 410 50.53 3.20 3.09
CA ILE A 410 51.67 4.13 3.15
C ILE A 410 51.40 5.47 3.84
N ILE A 411 51.59 5.50 5.16
CA ILE A 411 52.49 6.48 5.82
C ILE A 411 53.17 5.75 6.99
N THR A 412 54.38 5.21 6.76
CA THR A 412 55.29 4.85 7.87
C THR A 412 56.23 6.03 8.11
N PRO A 413 56.24 6.64 9.31
CA PRO A 413 57.26 7.62 9.64
C PRO A 413 58.60 6.90 9.80
N SER A 414 59.60 7.35 9.02
CA SER A 414 60.99 6.94 9.13
C SER A 414 61.54 7.46 10.46
N TYR A 415 61.84 6.57 11.40
CA TYR A 415 62.61 6.90 12.61
C TYR A 415 63.88 6.06 12.66
N GLY A 416 64.96 6.76 13.01
CA GLY A 416 66.34 6.35 12.87
C GLY A 416 66.75 5.13 13.67
N SER A 417 67.72 4.45 13.06
CA SER A 417 68.55 3.34 13.55
C SER A 417 69.17 3.58 14.92
N ILE A 418 68.90 2.70 15.89
CA ILE A 418 69.86 2.32 16.95
C ILE A 418 69.74 0.80 17.22
N ASP A 419 70.80 0.11 16.84
CA ASP A 419 71.45 -1.11 17.33
C ASP A 419 70.69 -2.17 18.16
N ALA A 420 70.53 -3.33 17.50
CA ALA A 420 70.90 -4.69 17.93
C ALA A 420 70.94 -5.05 19.44
N VAL A 421 69.87 -5.69 19.91
CA VAL A 421 69.92 -6.72 20.96
C VAL A 421 69.09 -7.93 20.52
N ALA A 422 69.64 -9.10 20.79
CA ALA A 422 69.39 -10.36 20.13
C ALA A 422 68.06 -11.07 20.52
N SER A 423 67.49 -11.70 19.50
CA SER A 423 66.81 -13.02 19.51
C SER A 423 65.84 -13.35 20.66
N SER A 424 64.55 -13.15 20.41
CA SER A 424 63.46 -13.92 21.04
C SER A 424 62.49 -14.40 19.95
N PRO A 425 62.07 -15.67 19.95
CA PRO A 425 61.47 -16.31 18.77
C PRO A 425 59.98 -15.99 18.62
N ALA A 426 59.63 -15.69 17.37
CA ALA A 426 58.39 -16.06 16.67
C ALA A 426 57.03 -15.85 17.36
N SER A 427 56.34 -14.85 16.82
CA SER A 427 54.89 -14.85 16.49
C SER A 427 53.88 -14.26 17.49
N PRO A 428 53.76 -12.92 17.55
CA PRO A 428 52.58 -12.21 18.05
C PRO A 428 51.70 -11.59 16.93
N ARG A 429 52.06 -11.69 15.65
CA ARG A 429 51.33 -10.95 14.58
C ARG A 429 49.99 -11.55 14.16
N ARG A 430 49.69 -12.79 14.56
CA ARG A 430 48.43 -13.47 14.20
C ARG A 430 47.25 -13.07 15.09
N THR A 431 47.52 -12.55 16.30
CA THR A 431 46.48 -12.21 17.27
C THR A 431 45.81 -10.86 16.95
N GLU A 432 46.55 -9.88 16.41
CA GLU A 432 45.98 -8.55 16.09
C GLU A 432 44.92 -8.60 14.98
N GLU A 433 45.12 -9.42 13.94
CA GLU A 433 44.14 -9.55 12.85
C GLU A 433 42.88 -10.31 13.31
N GLU A 434 43.05 -11.29 14.19
CA GLU A 434 41.94 -12.03 14.80
C GLU A 434 41.11 -11.13 15.74
N GLU A 435 41.78 -10.32 16.57
CA GLU A 435 41.13 -9.31 17.42
C GLU A 435 40.40 -8.25 16.61
N LEU A 436 41.00 -7.75 15.52
CA LEU A 436 40.37 -6.76 14.65
C LEU A 436 39.13 -7.34 13.95
N ASN A 437 39.20 -8.58 13.48
CA ASN A 437 38.05 -9.28 12.89
C ASN A 437 36.95 -9.54 13.93
N ALA A 438 37.32 -9.91 15.16
CA ALA A 438 36.38 -10.11 16.27
C ALA A 438 35.68 -8.79 16.64
N LEU A 439 36.42 -7.69 16.74
CA LEU A 439 35.87 -6.36 17.02
C LEU A 439 34.97 -5.88 15.88
N GLN A 440 35.40 -6.05 14.63
CA GLN A 440 34.59 -5.71 13.46
C GLN A 440 33.28 -6.50 13.44
N THR A 441 33.31 -7.79 13.76
CA THR A 441 32.10 -8.63 13.85
C THR A 441 31.19 -8.16 14.98
N ARG A 442 31.73 -7.83 16.16
CA ARG A 442 30.96 -7.25 17.27
C ARG A 442 30.30 -5.93 16.88
N LEU A 443 31.03 -5.04 16.20
CA LEU A 443 30.52 -3.75 15.77
C LEU A 443 29.39 -3.90 14.75
N PHE A 444 29.54 -4.79 13.76
CA PHE A 444 28.47 -5.09 12.82
C PHE A 444 27.24 -5.68 13.51
N ASN A 445 27.43 -6.62 14.44
CA ASN A 445 26.31 -7.18 15.22
C ASN A 445 25.59 -6.11 16.05
N SER A 446 26.34 -5.19 16.68
CA SER A 446 25.76 -4.06 17.43
C SER A 446 25.02 -3.10 16.51
N LEU A 447 25.57 -2.79 15.34
CA LEU A 447 24.91 -1.94 14.34
C LEU A 447 23.61 -2.58 13.85
N ASP A 448 23.61 -3.88 13.55
CA ASP A 448 22.41 -4.62 13.12
C ASP A 448 21.34 -4.62 14.22
N ARG A 449 21.73 -4.80 15.49
CA ARG A 449 20.80 -4.68 16.64
C ARG A 449 20.19 -3.29 16.74
N LEU A 450 21.00 -2.23 16.59
CA LEU A 450 20.51 -0.84 16.60
C LEU A 450 19.58 -0.55 15.42
N ILE A 451 19.88 -1.09 14.24
CA ILE A 451 19.01 -0.96 13.05
C ILE A 451 17.67 -1.65 13.29
N ILE A 452 17.66 -2.86 13.85
CA ILE A 452 16.42 -3.60 14.17
C ILE A 452 15.62 -2.85 15.24
N ALA A 453 16.27 -2.40 16.31
CA ALA A 453 15.63 -1.63 17.38
C ALA A 453 15.00 -0.33 16.86
N LYS A 454 15.72 0.40 16.00
CA LYS A 454 15.19 1.60 15.35
C LYS A 454 13.98 1.28 14.46
N LYS A 455 14.08 0.27 13.59
CA LYS A 455 12.96 -0.15 12.71
C LYS A 455 11.73 -0.56 13.51
N ARG A 456 11.93 -1.22 14.65
CA ARG A 456 10.86 -1.55 15.59
C ARG A 456 10.23 -0.28 16.15
N SER A 457 11.03 0.63 16.71
CA SER A 457 10.53 1.90 17.26
C SER A 457 9.78 2.74 16.22
N ASP A 458 10.28 2.84 14.98
CA ASP A 458 9.62 3.55 13.89
C ASP A 458 8.26 2.91 13.54
N LEU A 459 8.17 1.58 13.59
CA LEU A 459 6.92 0.85 13.37
C LEU A 459 5.91 1.09 14.50
N GLU A 460 6.34 1.01 15.76
CA GLU A 460 5.50 1.24 16.94
C GLU A 460 5.01 2.70 16.97
N ALA A 461 5.88 3.66 16.66
CA ALA A 461 5.53 5.07 16.52
C ALA A 461 4.50 5.29 15.40
N SER A 462 4.61 4.57 14.29
CA SER A 462 3.63 4.65 13.20
C SER A 462 2.28 4.08 13.60
N LEU A 463 2.25 2.98 14.38
CA LEU A 463 1.04 2.29 14.80
C LEU A 463 0.35 2.93 16.00
N GLY A 464 1.10 3.71 16.79
CA GLY A 464 0.67 4.30 18.06
C GLY A 464 0.69 3.30 19.23
N VAL A 465 0.92 2.01 18.97
CA VAL A 465 0.96 0.92 19.95
C VAL A 465 2.00 -0.12 19.53
N PRO A 466 2.62 -0.84 20.50
CA PRO A 466 3.53 -1.92 20.17
C PRO A 466 2.78 -3.08 19.50
N LEU A 467 3.42 -3.73 18.52
CA LEU A 467 2.77 -4.77 17.71
C LEU A 467 2.26 -5.98 18.51
N PRO A 468 2.96 -6.46 19.56
CA PRO A 468 2.46 -7.55 20.42
C PRO A 468 1.10 -7.27 21.07
N ASP A 469 0.80 -5.99 21.30
CA ASP A 469 -0.41 -5.56 22.01
C ASP A 469 -1.59 -5.34 21.04
N VAL A 470 -1.34 -5.38 19.73
CA VAL A 470 -2.40 -5.26 18.72
C VAL A 470 -3.24 -6.55 18.70
N PRO A 471 -4.56 -6.46 18.94
CA PRO A 471 -5.41 -7.65 18.93
C PRO A 471 -5.38 -8.37 17.58
N LEU A 472 -5.25 -9.70 17.60
CA LEU A 472 -5.20 -10.53 16.39
C LEU A 472 -6.43 -10.35 15.48
N VAL A 473 -7.59 -10.11 16.09
CA VAL A 473 -8.84 -9.83 15.36
C VAL A 473 -8.68 -8.59 14.50
N LEU A 474 -8.02 -7.57 15.02
CA LEU A 474 -7.81 -6.31 14.32
C LEU A 474 -6.83 -6.45 13.16
N CYS A 475 -5.77 -7.25 13.35
CA CYS A 475 -4.87 -7.66 12.27
C CYS A 475 -5.64 -8.38 11.14
N SER A 476 -6.57 -9.27 11.48
CA SER A 476 -7.40 -9.97 10.49
C SER A 476 -8.36 -9.01 9.77
N LEU A 477 -9.02 -8.13 10.50
CA LEU A 477 -9.92 -7.11 9.94
C LEU A 477 -9.20 -6.18 8.97
N TRP A 478 -7.97 -5.77 9.27
CA TRP A 478 -7.17 -4.95 8.37
C TRP A 478 -6.85 -5.66 7.04
N ARG A 479 -6.71 -6.99 7.04
CA ARG A 479 -6.58 -7.76 5.79
C ARG A 479 -7.86 -7.79 4.98
N ILE A 480 -8.98 -8.02 5.67
CA ILE A 480 -10.30 -8.05 5.04
C ILE A 480 -10.61 -6.67 4.45
N ASP A 481 -10.25 -5.59 5.14
CA ASP A 481 -10.41 -4.22 4.67
C ASP A 481 -9.70 -3.99 3.33
N GLY A 482 -8.39 -4.24 3.27
CA GLY A 482 -7.63 -4.10 2.01
C GLY A 482 -8.17 -4.99 0.88
N PHE A 483 -8.69 -6.17 1.22
CA PHE A 483 -9.35 -7.06 0.27
C PHE A 483 -10.65 -6.45 -0.29
N LEU A 484 -11.54 -5.96 0.58
CA LEU A 484 -12.84 -5.38 0.20
C LEU A 484 -12.67 -4.11 -0.64
N TRP A 485 -11.72 -3.25 -0.30
CA TRP A 485 -11.40 -2.06 -1.10
C TRP A 485 -10.98 -2.42 -2.53
N ASN A 486 -10.11 -3.41 -2.69
CA ASN A 486 -9.67 -3.84 -4.01
C ASN A 486 -10.79 -4.52 -4.80
N LEU A 487 -11.59 -5.37 -4.15
CA LEU A 487 -12.74 -6.02 -4.77
C LEU A 487 -13.78 -4.99 -5.24
N GLY A 488 -14.22 -4.11 -4.34
CA GLY A 488 -15.24 -3.10 -4.61
C GLY A 488 -14.82 -2.13 -5.70
N SER A 489 -13.60 -1.57 -5.62
CA SER A 489 -13.11 -0.63 -6.63
C SER A 489 -12.97 -1.27 -8.02
N THR A 490 -12.46 -2.50 -8.09
CA THR A 490 -12.31 -3.24 -9.35
C THR A 490 -13.68 -3.55 -9.98
N LEU A 491 -14.65 -4.03 -9.18
CA LEU A 491 -16.00 -4.34 -9.64
C LEU A 491 -16.80 -3.09 -10.04
N LEU A 492 -16.62 -1.97 -9.33
CA LEU A 492 -17.30 -0.72 -9.66
C LEU A 492 -16.75 -0.10 -10.95
N LEU A 493 -15.42 -0.18 -11.14
CA LEU A 493 -14.77 0.27 -12.36
C LEU A 493 -15.15 -0.61 -13.56
N SER A 494 -15.21 -1.93 -13.36
CA SER A 494 -15.63 -2.88 -14.39
C SER A 494 -17.09 -2.69 -14.80
N ALA A 495 -18.00 -2.44 -13.85
CA ALA A 495 -19.39 -2.10 -14.13
C ALA A 495 -19.49 -0.83 -15.00
N SER A 496 -18.70 0.18 -14.67
CA SER A 496 -18.68 1.46 -15.38
C SER A 496 -18.13 1.34 -16.80
N LEU A 497 -17.08 0.54 -16.98
CA LEU A 497 -16.58 0.15 -18.30
C LEU A 497 -17.63 -0.60 -19.11
N THR A 498 -18.31 -1.55 -18.48
CA THR A 498 -19.32 -2.40 -19.12
C THR A 498 -20.51 -1.58 -19.62
N LEU A 499 -20.99 -0.63 -18.82
CA LEU A 499 -22.02 0.34 -19.22
C LEU A 499 -21.55 1.23 -20.37
N ALA A 500 -20.32 1.72 -20.31
CA ALA A 500 -19.79 2.61 -21.33
C ALA A 500 -19.56 1.93 -22.70
N GLN A 501 -19.37 0.60 -22.71
CA GLN A 501 -19.37 -0.23 -23.91
C GLN A 501 -20.76 -0.49 -24.46
N GLY A 502 -21.78 -0.47 -23.60
CA GLY A 502 -23.15 -0.77 -23.96
C GLY A 502 -23.50 -2.26 -23.91
N PRO A 503 -24.74 -2.60 -24.28
CA PRO A 503 -25.22 -3.97 -24.28
C PRO A 503 -24.48 -4.76 -25.35
N LEU A 504 -24.08 -6.00 -25.00
CA LEU A 504 -23.48 -6.89 -25.99
C LEU A 504 -24.44 -7.12 -27.15
N SER A 505 -25.77 -7.18 -26.91
CA SER A 505 -26.81 -7.54 -27.88
C SER A 505 -26.92 -6.66 -29.13
N SER A 506 -26.38 -5.43 -29.15
CA SER A 506 -26.53 -4.51 -30.28
C SER A 506 -25.84 -5.03 -31.55
N ALA A 507 -26.62 -5.63 -32.46
CA ALA A 507 -26.13 -6.27 -33.69
C ALA A 507 -25.79 -5.26 -34.80
N SER A 508 -26.17 -3.99 -34.65
CA SER A 508 -26.03 -2.95 -35.69
C SER A 508 -24.71 -2.17 -35.61
N SER A 509 -23.93 -2.32 -34.53
CA SER A 509 -22.68 -1.58 -34.36
C SER A 509 -21.48 -2.41 -34.84
N PRO A 510 -20.54 -1.83 -35.62
CA PRO A 510 -19.24 -2.47 -35.86
C PRO A 510 -18.59 -2.81 -34.51
N LEU A 511 -17.75 -3.87 -34.48
CA LEU A 511 -17.21 -4.48 -33.26
C LEU A 511 -16.98 -3.45 -32.13
N PRO A 512 -17.45 -3.71 -30.90
CA PRO A 512 -17.31 -2.75 -29.81
C PRO A 512 -15.85 -2.37 -29.64
N ASP A 513 -15.59 -1.06 -29.59
CA ASP A 513 -14.24 -0.55 -29.44
C ASP A 513 -13.61 -1.14 -28.17
N PRO A 514 -12.46 -1.82 -28.29
CA PRO A 514 -11.81 -2.45 -27.13
C PRO A 514 -11.35 -1.40 -26.10
N PHE A 515 -11.21 -0.15 -26.53
CA PHE A 515 -10.84 0.99 -25.71
C PHE A 515 -12.03 1.93 -25.58
N VAL A 516 -12.68 1.88 -24.41
CA VAL A 516 -13.74 2.82 -24.07
C VAL A 516 -13.14 4.23 -23.98
N PRO A 517 -13.76 5.24 -24.61
CA PRO A 517 -13.32 6.62 -24.45
C PRO A 517 -13.28 7.03 -22.97
N LEU A 518 -12.12 7.52 -22.51
CA LEU A 518 -11.86 7.83 -21.10
C LEU A 518 -12.92 8.75 -20.48
N HIS A 519 -13.45 9.70 -21.25
CA HIS A 519 -14.48 10.64 -20.77
C HIS A 519 -15.77 9.94 -20.29
N LYS A 520 -16.12 8.76 -20.82
CA LYS A 520 -17.30 8.00 -20.40
C LYS A 520 -17.13 7.36 -19.01
N ILE A 521 -15.89 7.08 -18.62
CA ILE A 521 -15.54 6.47 -17.33
C ILE A 521 -14.84 7.46 -16.38
N ALA A 522 -14.60 8.69 -16.83
CA ALA A 522 -13.83 9.69 -16.09
C ALA A 522 -14.46 10.03 -14.74
N THR A 523 -15.79 10.10 -14.66
CA THR A 523 -16.49 10.38 -13.40
C THR A 523 -16.25 9.27 -12.39
N THR A 524 -16.45 8.00 -12.75
CA THR A 524 -16.27 6.86 -11.85
C THR A 524 -14.81 6.69 -11.45
N LEU A 525 -13.89 6.90 -12.40
CA LEU A 525 -12.45 6.89 -12.17
C LEU A 525 -12.03 8.00 -11.20
N GLY A 526 -12.49 9.23 -11.43
CA GLY A 526 -12.22 10.39 -10.59
C GLY A 526 -12.77 10.20 -9.17
N CYS A 527 -14.01 9.72 -9.03
CA CYS A 527 -14.59 9.40 -7.74
C CYS A 527 -13.79 8.35 -6.97
N LEU A 528 -13.35 7.27 -7.64
CA LEU A 528 -12.51 6.25 -7.02
C LEU A 528 -11.15 6.79 -6.59
N ILE A 529 -10.49 7.58 -7.43
CA ILE A 529 -9.19 8.20 -7.10
C ILE A 529 -9.33 9.15 -5.91
N LEU A 530 -10.36 9.98 -5.89
CA LEU A 530 -10.63 10.91 -4.79
C LEU A 530 -10.97 10.16 -3.50
N LEU A 531 -11.80 9.12 -3.58
CA LEU A 531 -12.18 8.30 -2.43
C LEU A 531 -10.95 7.59 -1.84
N HIS A 532 -10.18 6.88 -2.65
CA HIS A 532 -8.96 6.21 -2.18
C HIS A 532 -7.90 7.19 -1.69
N GLY A 533 -7.73 8.31 -2.39
CA GLY A 533 -6.79 9.37 -1.99
C GLY A 533 -7.14 9.96 -0.64
N THR A 534 -8.42 10.29 -0.41
CA THR A 534 -8.88 10.82 0.88
C THR A 534 -8.74 9.81 2.01
N PHE A 535 -9.12 8.55 1.81
CA PHE A 535 -8.97 7.50 2.83
C PHE A 535 -7.50 7.18 3.13
N THR A 536 -6.62 7.20 2.12
CA THR A 536 -5.18 7.00 2.34
C THR A 536 -4.56 8.17 3.09
N CYS A 537 -4.94 9.41 2.77
CA CYS A 537 -4.51 10.58 3.52
C CYS A 537 -5.05 10.53 4.95
N PHE A 538 -6.33 10.19 5.13
CA PHE A 538 -6.96 10.00 6.43
C PHE A 538 -6.17 8.99 7.25
N TRP A 539 -5.92 7.79 6.70
CA TRP A 539 -5.14 6.73 7.35
C TRP A 539 -3.79 7.22 7.85
N ASN A 540 -3.00 7.88 7.00
CA ASN A 540 -1.67 8.37 7.38
C ASN A 540 -1.72 9.47 8.46
N LEU A 541 -2.78 10.27 8.52
CA LEU A 541 -2.92 11.37 9.47
C LEU A 541 -3.54 10.95 10.80
N THR A 542 -4.48 10.01 10.77
CA THR A 542 -5.25 9.62 11.96
C THR A 542 -4.66 8.44 12.70
N LEU A 543 -3.92 7.56 12.04
CA LEU A 543 -3.43 6.33 12.69
C LEU A 543 -2.55 6.61 13.92
N PRO A 544 -1.61 7.58 13.90
CA PRO A 544 -0.83 7.92 15.10
C PRO A 544 -1.64 8.57 16.23
N ARG A 545 -2.85 9.07 15.94
CA ARG A 545 -3.64 9.89 16.88
C ARG A 545 -4.85 9.15 17.46
N LEU A 546 -5.60 8.46 16.61
CA LEU A 546 -6.85 7.78 16.97
C LEU A 546 -6.64 6.29 17.24
N GLY A 547 -5.44 5.78 16.99
CA GLY A 547 -5.10 4.37 17.13
C GLY A 547 -5.56 3.51 15.96
N PHE A 548 -4.95 2.33 15.86
CA PHE A 548 -5.14 1.41 14.74
C PHE A 548 -6.59 0.88 14.60
N ALA A 549 -7.32 0.75 15.72
CA ALA A 549 -8.66 0.18 15.74
C ALA A 549 -9.68 1.02 14.98
N VAL A 550 -9.81 2.30 15.36
CA VAL A 550 -10.79 3.23 14.78
C VAL A 550 -10.59 3.38 13.28
N VAL A 551 -9.33 3.50 12.85
CA VAL A 551 -9.00 3.68 11.43
C VAL A 551 -9.33 2.41 10.63
N THR A 552 -9.07 1.22 11.18
CA THR A 552 -9.41 -0.05 10.50
C THR A 552 -10.92 -0.22 10.37
N TYR A 553 -11.71 0.04 11.41
CA TYR A 553 -13.17 -0.10 11.35
C TYR A 553 -13.83 0.89 10.38
N THR A 554 -13.38 2.15 10.38
CA THR A 554 -13.91 3.17 9.47
C THR A 554 -13.59 2.85 8.01
N SER A 555 -12.36 2.39 7.73
CA SER A 555 -11.96 1.90 6.42
C SER A 555 -12.77 0.68 5.99
N LEU A 556 -12.98 -0.29 6.90
CA LEU A 556 -13.74 -1.51 6.63
C LEU A 556 -15.18 -1.20 6.20
N LEU A 557 -15.85 -0.27 6.91
CA LEU A 557 -17.21 0.16 6.58
C LEU A 557 -17.28 0.81 5.20
N ALA A 558 -16.28 1.64 4.85
CA ALA A 558 -16.20 2.23 3.52
C ALA A 558 -15.93 1.18 2.43
N GLY A 559 -15.05 0.21 2.68
CA GLY A 559 -14.81 -0.93 1.81
C GLY A 559 -16.06 -1.78 1.56
N LEU A 560 -16.84 -2.09 2.63
CA LEU A 560 -18.13 -2.76 2.52
C LEU A 560 -19.13 -1.96 1.70
N GLY A 561 -19.23 -0.65 1.95
CA GLY A 561 -20.09 0.25 1.17
C GLY A 561 -19.71 0.27 -0.31
N LEU A 562 -18.42 0.21 -0.63
CA LEU A 562 -17.91 0.16 -1.99
C LEU A 562 -18.26 -1.17 -2.68
N VAL A 563 -18.11 -2.30 -1.99
CA VAL A 563 -18.53 -3.62 -2.50
C VAL A 563 -20.03 -3.66 -2.72
N ALA A 564 -20.84 -3.21 -1.75
CA ALA A 564 -22.29 -3.15 -1.89
C ALA A 564 -22.71 -2.25 -3.07
N SER A 565 -22.08 -1.08 -3.23
CA SER A 565 -22.32 -0.18 -4.37
C SER A 565 -21.97 -0.85 -5.71
N ALA A 566 -20.87 -1.59 -5.76
CA ALA A 566 -20.47 -2.32 -6.96
C ALA A 566 -21.45 -3.45 -7.29
N LEU A 567 -21.84 -4.27 -6.32
CA LEU A 567 -22.79 -5.36 -6.49
C LEU A 567 -24.20 -4.85 -6.86
N ALA A 568 -24.65 -3.73 -6.28
CA ALA A 568 -25.89 -3.08 -6.66
C ALA A 568 -25.83 -2.57 -8.11
N ARG A 569 -24.70 -2.00 -8.52
CA ARG A 569 -24.50 -1.57 -9.91
C ARG A 569 -24.48 -2.74 -10.90
N TRP A 570 -24.13 -3.94 -10.45
CA TRP A 570 -24.24 -5.18 -11.23
C TRP A 570 -25.61 -5.86 -11.14
N GLY A 571 -26.59 -5.26 -10.44
CA GLY A 571 -27.93 -5.84 -10.32
C GLY A 571 -28.02 -7.05 -9.37
N LEU A 572 -26.98 -7.34 -8.58
CA LEU A 572 -27.01 -8.48 -7.64
C LEU A 572 -27.80 -8.17 -6.35
N LEU A 573 -27.92 -6.89 -5.98
CA LEU A 573 -28.55 -6.42 -4.74
C LEU A 573 -29.95 -5.80 -4.95
N VAL A 574 -30.58 -6.00 -6.11
CA VAL A 574 -31.87 -5.39 -6.49
C VAL A 574 -33.05 -6.30 -6.18
#